data_AF-A0A3G2LIW8-F1
#
_entry.id   AF-A0A3G2LIW8-F1
#
_cell.length_a   1.000
_cell.length_b   1.000
_cell.length_c   1.000
_cell.angle_alpha   90.00
_cell.angle_beta   90.00
_cell.angle_gamma   90.00
#
_symmetry.space_group_name_H-M   'P 1'
#
loop_
_entity.id
_entity.type
_entity.pdbx_description
1 polymer ?
#
loop_
_entity_poly.entity_id
_entity_poly.type
_entity_poly.pdbx_seq_one_letter_code
_entity_poly.pdbx_strand_id
1 'polypeptide(L)'
;MFTSYERLEKRSGKKGVDRPEYLKELVHEFTTSEHLASREQVLANLVNFAYDPINYPWLRKLKVIDIFLDQLTEGTATLRDFAAAGLCNLALDQENKAYILRQGGVALLAGCLLSQHESVVLSAITTLMFLVTPESKRDITSDKVIEQILQRAESDNPRIRNLAKVFLEDYCTPEQVQCVKASQDTQHN
;
A
#
# COMPACT_ATOMS: atom_id res chain seq x y z
N MET A 1 3.57 4.05 18.69
CA MET A 1 4.47 4.91 19.48
C MET A 1 5.70 5.18 18.62
N PHE A 2 5.96 6.42 18.22
CA PHE A 2 7.09 6.78 17.37
C PHE A 2 8.42 6.72 18.14
N THR A 3 9.49 6.39 17.45
CA THR A 3 10.86 6.33 17.99
C THR A 3 11.52 7.69 17.85
N SER A 4 12.28 8.11 18.87
CA SER A 4 13.11 9.31 18.79
C SER A 4 14.57 8.95 18.50
N TYR A 5 15.34 9.90 17.96
CA TYR A 5 16.79 9.75 17.76
C TYR A 5 17.51 9.35 19.05
N GLU A 6 17.17 9.97 20.19
CA GLU A 6 17.73 9.60 21.50
C GLU A 6 17.45 8.13 21.89
N ARG A 7 16.28 7.58 21.50
CA ARG A 7 15.94 6.17 21.75
C ARG A 7 16.68 5.24 20.79
N LEU A 8 16.94 5.68 19.55
CA LEU A 8 17.76 4.94 18.60
C LEU A 8 19.19 4.85 19.11
N GLU A 9 19.82 5.97 19.47
CA GLU A 9 21.20 6.01 19.98
C GLU A 9 21.38 5.15 21.24
N LYS A 10 20.40 5.17 22.16
CA LYS A 10 20.42 4.32 23.36
C LYS A 10 20.30 2.82 23.03
N ARG A 11 19.57 2.45 21.98
CA ARG A 11 19.42 1.06 21.52
C ARG A 11 20.62 0.58 20.69
N SER A 12 21.28 1.49 19.98
CA SER A 12 22.47 1.22 19.16
C SER A 12 23.76 1.09 19.97
N GLY A 13 23.71 1.00 21.31
CA GLY A 13 24.88 1.09 22.19
C GLY A 13 26.08 0.23 21.80
N LYS A 14 27.31 0.77 21.94
CA LYS A 14 28.71 0.26 21.75
C LYS A 14 29.05 -0.83 20.70
N LYS A 15 28.12 -1.68 20.27
CA LYS A 15 28.18 -2.66 19.17
C LYS A 15 26.90 -2.67 18.30
N GLY A 16 25.95 -1.77 18.52
CA GLY A 16 24.66 -1.80 17.83
C GLY A 16 24.79 -1.40 16.36
N VAL A 17 24.24 -2.23 15.48
CA VAL A 17 24.16 -1.98 14.04
C VAL A 17 23.47 -0.62 13.82
N ASP A 18 24.12 0.24 13.06
CA ASP A 18 23.60 1.55 12.67
C ASP A 18 22.27 1.35 11.92
N ARG A 19 21.23 2.14 12.25
CA ARG A 19 19.87 1.95 11.69
C ARG A 19 19.88 1.92 10.14
N PRO A 20 20.58 2.84 9.45
CA PRO A 20 20.77 2.78 8.01
C PRO A 20 21.42 1.48 7.53
N GLU A 21 22.46 1.00 8.21
CA GLU A 21 23.15 -0.24 7.80
C GLU A 21 22.25 -1.45 8.02
N TYR A 22 21.50 -1.50 9.11
CA TYR A 22 20.52 -2.57 9.33
C TYR A 22 19.43 -2.61 8.26
N LEU A 23 18.88 -1.44 7.88
CA LEU A 23 17.89 -1.37 6.80
C LEU A 23 18.49 -1.82 5.46
N LYS A 24 19.76 -1.50 5.21
CA LYS A 24 20.49 -1.91 4.02
C LYS A 24 20.75 -3.42 4.01
N GLU A 25 21.11 -4.02 5.15
CA GLU A 25 21.24 -5.47 5.31
C GLU A 25 19.91 -6.18 5.03
N LEU A 26 18.80 -5.66 5.56
CA LEU A 26 17.46 -6.19 5.26
C LEU A 26 17.14 -6.14 3.76
N VAL A 27 17.34 -4.99 3.12
CA VAL A 27 17.11 -4.88 1.66
C VAL A 27 17.99 -5.85 0.89
N HIS A 28 19.26 -5.99 1.27
CA HIS A 28 20.16 -6.95 0.65
C HIS A 28 19.64 -8.37 0.79
N GLU A 29 19.29 -8.80 2.01
CA GLU A 29 18.76 -10.14 2.28
C GLU A 29 17.47 -10.42 1.51
N PHE A 30 16.55 -9.45 1.40
CA PHE A 30 15.34 -9.61 0.58
C PHE A 30 15.65 -9.92 -0.89
N THR A 31 16.67 -9.25 -1.43
CA THR A 31 17.03 -9.35 -2.85
C THR A 31 17.90 -10.56 -3.20
N THR A 32 18.66 -11.10 -2.25
CA THR A 32 19.60 -12.20 -2.51
C THR A 32 19.15 -13.55 -1.97
N SER A 33 18.21 -13.60 -1.04
CA SER A 33 17.76 -14.85 -0.46
C SER A 33 16.90 -15.66 -1.44
N GLU A 34 17.25 -16.93 -1.61
CA GLU A 34 16.45 -17.92 -2.35
C GLU A 34 15.32 -18.51 -1.48
N HIS A 35 15.33 -18.24 -0.18
CA HIS A 35 14.35 -18.78 0.75
C HIS A 35 13.16 -17.82 0.92
N LEU A 36 11.98 -18.25 0.49
CA LEU A 36 10.74 -17.48 0.61
C LEU A 36 10.46 -17.02 2.05
N ALA A 37 10.67 -17.90 3.04
CA ALA A 37 10.46 -17.56 4.45
C ALA A 37 11.34 -16.40 4.93
N SER A 38 12.59 -16.34 4.48
CA SER A 38 13.48 -15.20 4.77
C SER A 38 12.96 -13.92 4.11
N ARG A 39 12.54 -13.99 2.84
CA ARG A 39 11.97 -12.84 2.13
C ARG A 39 10.71 -12.31 2.81
N GLU A 40 9.80 -13.19 3.23
CA GLU A 40 8.59 -12.83 3.98
C GLU A 40 8.93 -12.17 5.32
N GLN A 41 9.87 -12.74 6.08
CA GLN A 41 10.30 -12.19 7.37
C GLN A 41 10.95 -10.81 7.23
N VAL A 42 11.81 -10.65 6.22
CA VAL A 42 12.49 -9.39 5.93
C VAL A 42 11.49 -8.33 5.49
N LEU A 43 10.55 -8.67 4.60
CA LEU A 43 9.54 -7.72 4.13
C LEU A 43 8.65 -7.28 5.29
N ALA A 44 8.23 -8.19 6.16
CA ALA A 44 7.50 -7.86 7.38
C ALA A 44 8.26 -6.88 8.29
N ASN A 45 9.58 -7.05 8.43
CA ASN A 45 10.42 -6.10 9.17
C ASN A 45 10.42 -4.72 8.51
N LEU A 46 10.56 -4.64 7.19
CA LEU A 46 10.50 -3.37 6.45
C LEU A 46 9.14 -2.67 6.62
N VAL A 47 8.02 -3.41 6.66
CA VAL A 47 6.68 -2.86 6.96
C VAL A 47 6.63 -2.23 8.36
N ASN A 48 7.24 -2.88 9.36
CA ASN A 48 7.31 -2.33 10.72
C ASN A 48 8.12 -1.02 10.75
N PHE A 49 9.20 -0.91 9.96
CA PHE A 49 9.96 0.33 9.84
C PHE A 49 9.20 1.42 9.08
N ALA A 50 8.38 1.05 8.10
CA ALA A 50 7.53 1.95 7.33
C ALA A 50 6.44 2.66 8.17
N TYR A 51 6.20 2.21 9.40
CA TYR A 51 5.27 2.89 10.32
C TYR A 51 5.85 4.17 10.95
N ASP A 52 7.18 4.30 11.04
CA ASP A 52 7.83 5.39 11.77
C ASP A 52 8.57 6.37 10.83
N PRO A 53 8.14 7.65 10.75
CA PRO A 53 8.70 8.64 9.82
C PRO A 53 10.21 8.84 9.90
N ILE A 54 10.84 8.56 11.04
CA ILE A 54 12.29 8.64 11.21
C ILE A 54 13.04 7.74 10.21
N ASN A 55 12.40 6.68 9.71
CA ASN A 55 13.00 5.76 8.74
C ASN A 55 12.79 6.21 7.29
N TYR A 56 11.86 7.11 6.98
CA TYR A 56 11.44 7.38 5.60
C TYR A 56 12.57 7.82 4.67
N PRO A 57 13.50 8.72 5.07
CA PRO A 57 14.64 9.08 4.22
C PRO A 57 15.48 7.86 3.81
N TRP A 58 15.66 6.91 4.72
CA TRP A 58 16.42 5.68 4.47
C TRP A 58 15.64 4.70 3.59
N LEU A 59 14.34 4.52 3.84
CA LEU A 59 13.47 3.67 3.02
C LEU A 59 13.41 4.17 1.57
N ARG A 60 13.36 5.49 1.36
CA ARG A 60 13.45 6.10 0.03
C ARG A 60 14.82 5.86 -0.61
N LYS A 61 15.91 6.12 0.13
CA LYS A 61 17.28 5.90 -0.36
C LYS A 61 17.54 4.44 -0.76
N LEU A 62 16.99 3.50 0.00
CA LEU A 62 17.14 2.06 -0.20
C LEU A 62 16.08 1.45 -1.12
N LYS A 63 15.25 2.27 -1.77
CA LYS A 63 14.23 1.83 -2.74
C LYS A 63 13.21 0.82 -2.20
N VAL A 64 12.90 0.90 -0.90
CA VAL A 64 11.92 0.00 -0.26
C VAL A 64 10.52 0.17 -0.83
N ILE A 65 10.16 1.38 -1.28
CA ILE A 65 8.87 1.61 -1.97
C ILE A 65 8.80 0.82 -3.28
N ASP A 66 9.89 0.76 -4.05
CA ASP A 66 9.91 -0.01 -5.31
C ASP A 66 9.73 -1.51 -4.99
N ILE A 67 10.41 -2.02 -3.96
CA ILE A 67 10.22 -3.40 -3.48
C ILE A 67 8.74 -3.67 -3.16
N PHE A 68 8.07 -2.79 -2.42
CA PHE A 68 6.64 -2.98 -2.13
C PHE A 68 5.79 -2.95 -3.39
N LEU A 69 6.03 -2.03 -4.33
CA LEU A 69 5.27 -1.96 -5.58
C LEU A 69 5.43 -3.24 -6.41
N ASP A 70 6.67 -3.74 -6.57
CA ASP A 70 6.96 -4.96 -7.32
C ASP A 70 6.27 -6.18 -6.70
N GLN A 71 6.26 -6.27 -5.36
CA GLN A 71 5.64 -7.39 -4.66
C GLN A 71 4.11 -7.41 -4.75
N LEU A 72 3.43 -6.31 -5.10
CA LEU A 72 1.98 -6.34 -5.36
C LEU A 72 1.61 -7.28 -6.52
N THR A 73 2.47 -7.38 -7.53
CA THR A 73 2.26 -8.23 -8.71
C THR A 73 3.02 -9.55 -8.61
N GLU A 74 4.28 -9.50 -8.20
CA GLU A 74 5.19 -10.65 -8.26
C GLU A 74 5.17 -11.52 -6.99
N GLY A 75 4.69 -10.96 -5.87
CA GLY A 75 4.74 -11.61 -4.57
C GLY A 75 3.75 -12.78 -4.42
N THR A 76 4.04 -13.64 -3.45
CA THR A 76 3.06 -14.59 -2.90
C THR A 76 1.91 -13.83 -2.21
N ALA A 77 0.85 -14.54 -1.81
CA ALA A 77 -0.23 -13.95 -1.02
C ALA A 77 0.28 -13.17 0.20
N THR A 78 1.23 -13.75 0.93
CA THR A 78 1.87 -13.15 2.11
C THR A 78 2.68 -11.91 1.75
N LEU A 79 3.53 -11.99 0.72
CA LEU A 79 4.35 -10.86 0.29
C LEU A 79 3.50 -9.69 -0.22
N ARG A 80 2.41 -9.99 -0.94
CA ARG A 80 1.44 -8.98 -1.40
C ARG A 80 0.75 -8.29 -0.23
N ASP A 81 0.40 -9.03 0.82
CA ASP A 81 -0.19 -8.45 2.03
C ASP A 81 0.78 -7.47 2.71
N PHE A 82 2.01 -7.91 2.96
CA PHE A 82 3.05 -7.04 3.51
C PHE A 82 3.34 -5.83 2.62
N ALA A 83 3.42 -6.01 1.30
CA ALA A 83 3.62 -4.92 0.36
C ALA A 83 2.50 -3.88 0.41
N ALA A 84 1.24 -4.31 0.37
CA ALA A 84 0.09 -3.42 0.44
C ALA A 84 0.04 -2.67 1.79
N ALA A 85 0.30 -3.35 2.90
CA ALA A 85 0.39 -2.75 4.22
C ALA A 85 1.54 -1.74 4.33
N GLY A 86 2.71 -2.07 3.77
CA GLY A 86 3.88 -1.19 3.72
C GLY A 86 3.61 0.10 2.96
N LEU A 87 2.98 0.02 1.79
CA LEU A 87 2.56 1.20 1.02
C LEU A 87 1.54 2.04 1.78
N CYS A 88 0.56 1.41 2.44
CA CYS A 88 -0.43 2.09 3.27
C CYS A 88 0.23 2.91 4.38
N ASN A 89 1.21 2.34 5.08
CA ASN A 89 1.97 3.02 6.13
C ASN A 89 2.75 4.25 5.61
N LEU A 90 3.22 4.22 4.35
CA LEU A 90 4.05 5.27 3.76
C LEU A 90 3.22 6.36 3.06
N ALA A 91 2.00 6.06 2.62
CA ALA A 91 1.24 6.90 1.68
C ALA A 91 0.74 8.25 2.26
N LEU A 92 0.76 8.44 3.58
CA LEU A 92 0.41 9.73 4.20
C LEU A 92 1.54 10.77 4.14
N ASP A 93 2.79 10.34 4.01
CA ASP A 93 3.93 11.24 3.84
C ASP A 93 3.93 11.85 2.42
N GLN A 94 4.17 13.16 2.32
CA GLN A 94 4.05 13.88 1.05
C GLN A 94 5.08 13.40 0.01
N GLU A 95 6.33 13.13 0.41
CA GLU A 95 7.39 12.70 -0.50
C GLU A 95 7.17 11.26 -0.95
N ASN A 96 6.81 10.36 -0.01
CA ASN A 96 6.47 8.98 -0.34
C ASN A 96 5.22 8.90 -1.24
N LYS A 97 4.17 9.68 -0.94
CA LYS A 97 2.96 9.78 -1.77
C LYS A 97 3.29 10.15 -3.20
N ALA A 98 4.05 11.24 -3.40
CA ALA A 98 4.46 11.69 -4.72
C ALA A 98 5.30 10.64 -5.45
N TYR A 99 6.16 9.92 -4.71
CA TYR A 99 6.94 8.82 -5.28
C TYR A 99 6.05 7.65 -5.74
N ILE A 100 5.14 7.18 -4.89
CA ILE A 100 4.21 6.09 -5.20
C ILE A 100 3.36 6.42 -6.44
N LEU A 101 2.82 7.65 -6.51
CA LEU A 101 2.06 8.12 -7.67
C LEU A 101 2.90 8.10 -8.95
N ARG A 102 4.13 8.63 -8.90
CA ARG A 102 5.04 8.67 -10.06
C ARG A 102 5.41 7.28 -10.58
N GLN A 103 5.50 6.28 -9.70
CA GLN A 103 5.82 4.90 -10.06
C GLN A 103 4.58 4.10 -10.53
N GLY A 104 3.44 4.75 -10.79
CA GLY A 104 2.23 4.06 -11.27
C GLY A 104 1.50 3.28 -10.18
N GLY A 105 1.71 3.61 -8.90
CA GLY A 105 1.13 2.87 -7.76
C GLY A 105 -0.40 2.78 -7.78
N VAL A 106 -1.10 3.75 -8.38
CA VAL A 106 -2.57 3.70 -8.53
C VAL A 106 -3.01 2.47 -9.31
N ALA A 107 -2.37 2.18 -10.45
CA ALA A 107 -2.74 1.04 -11.30
C ALA A 107 -2.45 -0.30 -10.60
N LEU A 108 -1.32 -0.39 -9.90
CA LEU A 108 -0.94 -1.58 -9.15
C LEU A 108 -1.92 -1.87 -8.00
N LEU A 109 -2.26 -0.84 -7.21
CA LEU A 109 -3.22 -0.96 -6.10
C LEU A 109 -4.64 -1.25 -6.60
N ALA A 110 -5.06 -0.64 -7.72
CA ALA A 110 -6.35 -0.96 -8.36
C ALA A 110 -6.42 -2.45 -8.77
N GLY A 111 -5.29 -3.01 -9.24
CA GLY A 111 -5.17 -4.44 -9.53
C GLY A 111 -5.42 -5.34 -8.31
N CYS A 112 -5.22 -4.83 -7.09
CA CYS A 112 -5.41 -5.57 -5.85
C CYS A 112 -6.85 -5.52 -5.29
N LEU A 113 -7.72 -4.66 -5.80
CA LEU A 113 -9.07 -4.44 -5.25
C LEU A 113 -9.97 -5.67 -5.32
N LEU A 114 -9.70 -6.58 -6.26
CA LEU A 114 -10.46 -7.83 -6.43
C LEU A 114 -9.73 -9.06 -5.88
N SER A 115 -8.68 -8.87 -5.08
CA SER A 115 -7.97 -9.97 -4.43
C SER A 115 -8.91 -10.83 -3.58
N GLN A 116 -8.58 -12.12 -3.49
CA GLN A 116 -9.22 -13.05 -2.55
C GLN A 116 -8.74 -12.84 -1.11
N HIS A 117 -7.62 -12.13 -0.93
CA HIS A 117 -7.06 -11.81 0.38
C HIS A 117 -7.61 -10.48 0.89
N GLU A 118 -8.46 -10.54 1.91
CA GLU A 118 -9.18 -9.38 2.44
C GLU A 118 -8.25 -8.29 2.99
N SER A 119 -7.13 -8.66 3.60
CA SER A 119 -6.12 -7.73 4.12
C SER A 119 -5.48 -6.89 3.01
N VAL A 120 -5.19 -7.51 1.86
CA VAL A 120 -4.69 -6.83 0.66
C VAL A 120 -5.72 -5.84 0.13
N VAL A 121 -7.01 -6.24 0.06
CA VAL A 121 -8.10 -5.36 -0.39
C VAL A 121 -8.24 -4.15 0.53
N LEU A 122 -8.27 -4.36 1.84
CA LEU A 122 -8.37 -3.28 2.84
C LEU A 122 -7.22 -2.29 2.70
N SER A 123 -6.00 -2.80 2.59
CA SER A 123 -4.80 -1.98 2.42
C SER A 123 -4.83 -1.23 1.09
N ALA A 124 -5.27 -1.87 0.00
CA ALA A 124 -5.37 -1.23 -1.31
C ALA A 124 -6.38 -0.08 -1.33
N ILE A 125 -7.60 -0.28 -0.83
CA ILE A 125 -8.61 0.79 -0.76
C ILE A 125 -8.11 1.94 0.10
N THR A 126 -7.58 1.65 1.30
CA THR A 126 -7.06 2.69 2.21
C THR A 126 -5.90 3.46 1.58
N THR A 127 -4.97 2.77 0.92
CA THR A 127 -3.84 3.41 0.26
C THR A 127 -4.32 4.31 -0.89
N LEU A 128 -5.27 3.85 -1.72
CA LEU A 128 -5.85 4.69 -2.77
C LEU A 128 -6.49 5.96 -2.20
N MET A 129 -7.20 5.89 -1.07
CA MET A 129 -7.74 7.08 -0.38
C MET A 129 -6.63 8.04 0.03
N PHE A 130 -5.53 7.54 0.61
CA PHE A 130 -4.39 8.37 1.00
C PHE A 130 -3.66 8.99 -0.19
N LEU A 131 -3.65 8.32 -1.33
CA LEU A 131 -2.99 8.82 -2.55
C LEU A 131 -3.79 9.88 -3.31
N VAL A 132 -5.01 10.23 -2.87
CA VAL A 132 -5.81 11.26 -3.55
C VAL A 132 -5.15 12.64 -3.46
N THR A 133 -4.96 13.22 -4.63
CA THR A 133 -4.49 14.59 -4.91
C THR A 133 -5.31 15.13 -6.09
N PRO A 134 -5.33 16.44 -6.36
CA PRO A 134 -5.98 16.96 -7.56
C PRO A 134 -5.53 16.25 -8.85
N GLU A 135 -4.26 15.87 -8.93
CA GLU A 135 -3.65 15.22 -10.10
C GLU A 135 -4.03 13.73 -10.20
N SER A 136 -4.04 13.01 -9.09
CA SER A 136 -4.32 11.56 -9.07
C SER A 136 -5.80 11.19 -8.97
N LYS A 137 -6.67 12.14 -8.60
CA LYS A 137 -8.09 11.87 -8.34
C LYS A 137 -8.79 11.23 -9.53
N ARG A 138 -8.48 11.68 -10.76
CA ARG A 138 -9.10 11.13 -11.97
C ARG A 138 -8.78 9.65 -12.17
N ASP A 139 -7.53 9.25 -11.93
CA ASP A 139 -7.10 7.87 -12.12
C ASP A 139 -7.65 6.96 -11.00
N ILE A 140 -7.63 7.46 -9.76
CA ILE A 140 -8.16 6.77 -8.58
C ILE A 140 -9.68 6.60 -8.65
N THR A 141 -10.39 7.51 -9.29
CA THR A 141 -11.86 7.44 -9.49
C THR A 141 -12.26 7.15 -10.92
N SER A 142 -11.41 6.43 -11.65
CA SER A 142 -11.75 5.92 -12.99
C SER A 142 -12.89 4.91 -12.92
N ASP A 143 -13.66 4.78 -14.01
CA ASP A 143 -14.82 3.88 -14.09
C ASP A 143 -14.49 2.45 -13.66
N LYS A 144 -13.32 1.95 -14.07
CA LYS A 144 -12.81 0.64 -13.68
C LYS A 144 -12.62 0.53 -12.17
N VAL A 145 -12.02 1.52 -11.52
CA VAL A 145 -11.82 1.49 -10.06
C VAL A 145 -13.16 1.60 -9.36
N ILE A 146 -14.05 2.49 -9.81
CA ILE A 146 -15.40 2.64 -9.23
C ILE A 146 -16.18 1.32 -9.31
N GLU A 147 -16.14 0.63 -10.45
CA GLU A 147 -16.75 -0.69 -10.63
C GLU A 147 -16.20 -1.71 -9.62
N GLN A 148 -14.88 -1.79 -9.45
CA GLN A 148 -14.27 -2.71 -8.49
C GLN A 148 -14.66 -2.36 -7.05
N ILE A 149 -14.72 -1.08 -6.70
CA ILE A 149 -15.14 -0.62 -5.38
C ILE A 149 -16.63 -0.90 -5.13
N LEU A 150 -17.49 -0.73 -6.14
CA LEU A 150 -18.91 -1.10 -6.07
C LEU A 150 -19.08 -2.59 -5.76
N GLN A 151 -18.30 -3.46 -6.41
CA GLN A 151 -18.31 -4.88 -6.07
C GLN A 151 -17.87 -5.14 -4.62
N ARG A 152 -16.88 -4.40 -4.12
CA ARG A 152 -16.42 -4.51 -2.72
C ARG A 152 -17.42 -3.93 -1.72
N ALA A 153 -18.28 -2.99 -2.11
CA ALA A 153 -19.37 -2.46 -1.29
C ALA A 153 -20.47 -3.51 -1.01
N GLU A 154 -20.49 -4.62 -1.75
CA GLU A 154 -21.39 -5.76 -1.52
C GLU A 154 -20.67 -6.96 -0.85
N SER A 155 -19.42 -6.79 -0.40
CA SER A 155 -18.67 -7.85 0.29
C SER A 155 -19.34 -8.27 1.60
N ASP A 156 -19.28 -9.57 1.94
CA ASP A 156 -19.73 -10.09 3.23
C ASP A 156 -18.91 -9.52 4.40
N ASN A 157 -17.62 -9.20 4.17
CA ASN A 157 -16.76 -8.61 5.17
C ASN A 157 -17.19 -7.17 5.47
N PRO A 158 -17.66 -6.86 6.68
CA PRO A 158 -18.16 -5.52 7.02
C PRO A 158 -17.09 -4.43 6.94
N ARG A 159 -15.81 -4.76 7.15
CA ARG A 159 -14.72 -3.77 7.05
C ARG A 159 -14.50 -3.35 5.61
N ILE A 160 -14.43 -4.32 4.68
CA ILE A 160 -14.27 -4.03 3.25
C ILE A 160 -15.50 -3.27 2.74
N ARG A 161 -16.70 -3.77 3.06
CA ARG A 161 -17.96 -3.14 2.65
C ARG A 161 -18.06 -1.69 3.10
N ASN A 162 -17.79 -1.42 4.38
CA ASN A 162 -17.89 -0.07 4.91
C ASN A 162 -16.81 0.84 4.32
N LEU A 163 -15.57 0.35 4.17
CA LEU A 163 -14.48 1.14 3.59
C LEU A 163 -14.73 1.48 2.11
N ALA A 164 -15.29 0.53 1.34
CA ALA A 164 -15.71 0.77 -0.03
C ALA A 164 -16.82 1.83 -0.13
N LYS A 165 -17.79 1.81 0.79
CA LYS A 165 -18.83 2.85 0.85
C LYS A 165 -18.26 4.23 1.15
N VAL A 166 -17.37 4.34 2.13
CA VAL A 166 -16.66 5.60 2.44
C VAL A 166 -15.87 6.08 1.23
N PHE A 167 -15.19 5.19 0.50
CA PHE A 167 -14.48 5.55 -0.73
C PHE A 167 -15.43 6.20 -1.76
N LEU A 168 -16.58 5.57 -2.02
CA LEU A 168 -17.57 6.05 -2.98
C LEU A 168 -18.20 7.38 -2.56
N GLU A 169 -18.45 7.57 -1.26
CA GLU A 169 -19.08 8.77 -0.71
C GLU A 169 -18.12 9.97 -0.66
N ASP A 170 -16.87 9.75 -0.25
CA ASP A 170 -15.93 10.86 0.01
C ASP A 170 -15.12 11.27 -1.23
N TYR A 171 -14.89 10.35 -2.18
CA TYR A 171 -13.96 10.58 -3.29
C TYR A 171 -14.61 10.61 -4.67
N CYS A 172 -15.76 9.96 -4.85
CA CYS A 172 -16.50 9.94 -6.12
C CYS A 172 -17.67 10.92 -6.11
N THR A 173 -18.07 11.40 -7.28
CA THR A 173 -19.32 12.15 -7.43
C THR A 173 -20.51 11.20 -7.59
N PRO A 174 -21.73 11.58 -7.15
CA PRO A 174 -22.93 10.77 -7.38
C PRO A 174 -23.16 10.42 -8.85
N GLU A 175 -22.84 11.34 -9.76
CA GLU A 175 -22.98 11.17 -11.21
C GLU A 175 -22.02 10.10 -11.75
N GLN A 176 -20.76 10.10 -11.30
CA GLN A 176 -19.80 9.04 -11.67
C GLN A 176 -20.30 7.67 -11.23
N VAL A 177 -20.76 7.55 -9.97
CA VAL A 177 -21.22 6.28 -9.42
C VAL A 177 -22.47 5.78 -10.15
N GLN A 178 -23.42 6.66 -10.45
CA GLN A 178 -24.63 6.30 -11.19
C GLN A 178 -24.33 5.87 -12.64
N CYS A 179 -23.41 6.57 -13.31
CA CYS A 179 -23.00 6.25 -14.68
C CYS A 179 -22.39 4.84 -14.79
N VAL A 180 -21.51 4.48 -13.84
CA VAL A 180 -20.90 3.14 -13.79
C VAL A 180 -21.97 2.07 -13.50
N LYS A 181 -22.87 2.30 -12.55
CA LYS A 181 -23.97 1.37 -12.25
C LYS A 181 -24.87 1.10 -13.47
N ALA A 182 -25.30 2.15 -14.17
CA ALA A 182 -26.14 2.02 -15.36
C ALA A 182 -25.46 1.25 -16.50
N SER A 183 -24.13 1.37 -16.60
CA SER A 183 -23.34 0.65 -17.59
C SER A 183 -23.24 -0.86 -17.29
N GLN A 184 -23.25 -1.26 -16.01
CA GLN A 184 -23.25 -2.67 -15.60
C GLN A 184 -24.59 -3.36 -15.87
N ASP A 185 -25.71 -2.66 -15.67
CA ASP A 185 -27.05 -3.20 -15.92
C ASP A 185 -27.31 -3.45 -17.41
N THR A 186 -26.65 -2.68 -18.28
CA THR A 186 -26.78 -2.82 -19.74
C THR A 186 -25.96 -4.01 -20.29
N GLN A 187 -24.93 -4.47 -19.58
CA GLN A 187 -24.11 -5.62 -19.98
C GLN A 187 -24.66 -6.98 -19.51
N HIS A 188 -25.63 -6.97 -18.58
CA HIS A 188 -26.25 -8.18 -18.02
C HIS A 188 -27.67 -8.47 -18.57
N ASN A 189 -28.15 -7.66 -19.51
CA ASN A 189 -29.39 -7.87 -20.28
C ASN A 189 -29.08 -8.28 -21.72
#